data_AF-A0AA41RTG5-F1
#
_entry.id   AF-A0AA41RTG5-F1
#
_cell.length_a   1.000
_cell.length_b   1.000
_cell.length_c   1.000
_cell.angle_alpha   90.00
_cell.angle_beta   90.00
_cell.angle_gamma   90.00
#
_symmetry.space_group_name_H-M   'P 1'
#
loop_
_entity.id
_entity.type
_entity.pdbx_description
1 polymer ?
#
loop_
_entity_poly.entity_id
_entity_poly.type
_entity_poly.pdbx_seq_one_letter_code
_entity_poly.pdbx_strand_id
1 'polypeptide(L)'
;MNFYVLKRPGVDEFLESISKKFEIVVFTAGLKEYASLVLDKIDPNGVITHRLYLDSCKEMDGRFVKDLSQISGYYRIIIRYPIS
;
A
#
# COMPACT_ATOMS: atom_id res chain seq x y z
N MET A 1 -21.65 -1.97 -5.70
CA MET A 1 -20.60 -2.74 -6.41
C MET A 1 -19.98 -3.66 -5.38
N ASN A 2 -20.14 -4.98 -5.53
CA ASN A 2 -19.56 -5.96 -4.61
C ASN A 2 -18.27 -6.50 -5.23
N PHE A 3 -17.18 -6.45 -4.48
CA PHE A 3 -15.88 -6.97 -4.88
C PHE A 3 -15.36 -7.89 -3.79
N TYR A 4 -14.71 -8.97 -4.19
CA TYR A 4 -14.14 -9.98 -3.30
C TYR A 4 -12.65 -9.74 -3.19
N VAL A 5 -12.16 -9.65 -1.96
CA VAL A 5 -10.73 -9.44 -1.68
C VAL A 5 -10.26 -10.54 -0.76
N LEU A 6 -9.20 -11.23 -1.18
CA LEU A 6 -8.55 -12.24 -0.36
C LEU A 6 -7.41 -11.58 0.42
N LYS A 7 -7.50 -11.67 1.73
CA LYS A 7 -6.42 -11.25 2.62
C LYS A 7 -5.34 -12.32 2.64
N ARG A 8 -4.07 -11.94 2.45
CA ARG A 8 -2.95 -12.87 2.59
C ARG A 8 -2.86 -13.34 4.04
N PRO A 9 -2.76 -14.65 4.32
CA PRO A 9 -2.54 -15.15 5.67
C PRO A 9 -1.30 -14.51 6.31
N GLY A 10 -1.41 -14.11 7.58
CA GLY A 10 -0.31 -13.49 8.33
C GLY A 10 -0.12 -11.98 8.09
N VAL A 11 -0.97 -11.32 7.28
CA VAL A 11 -0.78 -9.88 6.99
C VAL A 11 -1.00 -9.00 8.22
N ASP A 12 -1.91 -9.38 9.12
CA ASP A 12 -2.21 -8.58 10.31
C ASP A 12 -1.02 -8.59 11.27
N GLU A 13 -0.51 -9.79 11.56
CA GLU A 13 0.66 -9.99 12.41
C GLU A 13 1.91 -9.37 11.78
N PHE A 14 2.04 -9.46 10.46
CA PHE A 14 3.11 -8.79 9.74
C PHE A 14 3.06 -7.28 9.96
N LEU A 15 1.92 -6.63 9.64
CA LEU A 15 1.74 -5.19 9.80
C LEU A 15 1.98 -4.74 11.24
N GLU A 16 1.47 -5.47 12.22
CA GLU A 16 1.67 -5.16 13.64
C GLU A 16 3.14 -5.33 14.08
N SER A 17 3.85 -6.33 13.55
CA SER A 17 5.25 -6.56 13.91
C SER A 17 6.18 -5.50 13.33
N ILE A 18 5.94 -5.08 12.07
CA ILE A 18 6.80 -4.10 11.40
C ILE A 18 6.48 -2.66 11.81
N SER A 19 5.23 -2.36 12.20
CA SER A 19 4.84 -1.01 12.65
C SER A 19 5.60 -0.55 13.89
N LYS A 20 6.09 -1.50 14.69
CA LYS A 20 6.91 -1.23 15.88
C LYS A 20 8.32 -0.72 15.55
N LYS A 21 8.77 -0.86 14.30
CA LYS A 21 10.16 -0.58 13.89
C LYS A 21 10.26 0.28 12.64
N PHE A 22 9.23 0.30 11.81
CA PHE A 22 9.24 0.92 10.49
C PHE A 22 8.00 1.77 10.29
N GLU A 23 8.17 2.83 9.52
CA GLU A 23 7.09 3.58 8.94
C GLU A 23 6.54 2.79 7.73
N ILE A 24 5.24 2.52 7.74
CA ILE A 24 4.64 1.66 6.71
C ILE A 24 4.06 2.53 5.60
N VAL A 25 4.57 2.31 4.38
CA VAL A 25 4.06 2.98 3.17
C VAL A 25 3.46 1.93 2.24
N VAL A 26 2.17 2.04 1.94
CA VAL A 26 1.55 1.19 0.91
C VAL A 26 1.61 1.91 -0.41
N PHE A 27 2.17 1.25 -1.44
CA PHE A 27 2.17 1.76 -2.80
C PHE A 27 1.46 0.76 -3.73
N THR A 28 0.24 1.10 -4.13
CA THR A 28 -0.60 0.28 -5.01
C THR A 28 -0.77 0.89 -6.40
N ALA A 29 -1.05 0.05 -7.39
CA ALA A 29 -1.42 0.48 -8.74
C ALA A 29 -2.96 0.59 -8.91
N GLY A 30 -3.74 0.37 -7.86
CA GLY A 30 -5.20 0.55 -7.91
C GLY A 30 -5.63 2.00 -7.72
N LEU A 31 -6.86 2.28 -8.17
CA LEU A 31 -7.54 3.55 -7.94
C LEU A 31 -7.77 3.81 -6.45
N LYS A 32 -7.65 5.07 -6.05
CA LYS A 32 -7.73 5.50 -4.65
C LYS A 32 -9.05 5.09 -4.00
N GLU A 33 -10.16 5.23 -4.71
CA GLU A 33 -11.51 4.95 -4.22
C GLU A 33 -11.66 3.49 -3.79
N TYR A 34 -11.18 2.56 -4.63
CA TYR A 34 -11.22 1.13 -4.31
C TYR A 34 -10.17 0.77 -3.27
N ALA A 35 -8.93 1.21 -3.48
CA ALA A 35 -7.79 0.84 -2.65
C ALA A 35 -7.97 1.27 -1.19
N SER A 36 -8.53 2.46 -0.97
CA SER A 36 -8.79 2.96 0.38
C SER A 36 -9.74 2.04 1.14
N LEU A 37 -10.85 1.62 0.51
CA LEU A 37 -11.82 0.70 1.12
C LEU A 37 -11.21 -0.65 1.52
N VAL A 38 -10.24 -1.13 0.75
CA VAL A 38 -9.52 -2.37 1.06
C VAL A 38 -8.51 -2.15 2.19
N LEU A 39 -7.71 -1.09 2.12
CA LEU A 39 -6.70 -0.79 3.12
C LEU A 39 -7.32 -0.47 4.49
N ASP A 40 -8.48 0.18 4.53
CA ASP A 40 -9.20 0.44 5.79
C ASP A 40 -9.66 -0.86 6.47
N LYS A 41 -9.92 -1.93 5.70
CA LYS A 41 -10.27 -3.25 6.26
C LYS A 41 -9.05 -4.06 6.66
N ILE A 42 -7.91 -3.86 5.99
CA ILE A 42 -6.66 -4.58 6.28
C ILE A 42 -5.92 -3.94 7.46
N ASP A 43 -6.07 -2.64 7.66
CA ASP A 43 -5.36 -1.87 8.68
C ASP A 43 -6.33 -1.24 9.69
N PRO A 44 -7.04 -2.06 10.51
CA PRO A 44 -7.96 -1.55 11.51
C PRO A 44 -7.27 -0.75 12.62
N ASN A 45 -5.95 -0.95 12.80
CA ASN A 45 -5.14 -0.29 13.81
C ASN A 45 -4.48 1.00 13.30
N GLY A 46 -4.63 1.34 12.03
CA GLY A 46 -4.08 2.56 11.44
C GLY A 46 -2.54 2.62 11.44
N VAL A 47 -1.87 1.48 11.29
CA VAL A 47 -0.40 1.41 11.29
C VAL A 47 0.23 1.81 9.95
N ILE A 48 -0.55 1.88 8.86
CA ILE A 48 -0.10 2.39 7.57
C ILE A 48 -0.02 3.92 7.60
N THR A 49 1.20 4.44 7.59
CA THR A 49 1.48 5.88 7.67
C THR A 49 1.17 6.63 6.38
N HIS A 50 1.50 6.03 5.24
CA HIS A 50 1.29 6.65 3.93
C HIS A 50 0.69 5.67 2.92
N ARG A 51 -0.20 6.19 2.06
CA ARG A 51 -0.88 5.43 1.02
C ARG A 51 -0.70 6.15 -0.32
N LEU A 52 0.00 5.49 -1.25
CA LEU A 52 0.26 5.96 -2.60
C LEU A 52 -0.53 5.08 -3.58
N TYR A 53 -1.25 5.72 -4.49
CA TYR A 53 -2.17 5.07 -5.41
C TYR A 53 -1.69 5.21 -6.86
N LEU A 54 -2.54 4.81 -7.81
CA LEU A 54 -2.23 4.92 -9.24
C LEU A 54 -1.88 6.35 -9.68
N ASP A 55 -2.53 7.37 -9.08
CA ASP A 55 -2.26 8.79 -9.33
C ASP A 55 -0.84 9.24 -8.89
N SER A 56 -0.17 8.43 -8.07
CA SER A 56 1.19 8.67 -7.57
C SER A 56 2.24 7.96 -8.44
N CYS A 57 1.82 7.09 -9.37
CA CYS A 57 2.71 6.47 -10.34
C CYS A 57 3.17 7.50 -11.39
N LYS A 58 4.43 7.42 -11.81
CA LYS A 58 4.93 8.20 -12.95
C LYS A 58 4.79 7.38 -14.23
N GLU A 59 4.43 8.04 -15.32
CA GLU A 59 4.54 7.43 -16.64
C GLU A 59 5.98 7.60 -17.14
N MET A 60 6.63 6.47 -17.44
CA MET A 60 7.94 6.41 -18.07
C MET A 60 7.85 5.45 -19.26
N ASP A 61 8.11 5.96 -20.46
CA ASP A 61 8.07 5.21 -21.73
C ASP A 61 6.76 4.42 -21.93
N GLY A 62 5.62 5.06 -21.65
CA GLY A 62 4.29 4.44 -21.79
C GLY A 62 3.96 3.39 -20.73
N ARG A 63 4.76 3.30 -19.64
CA ARG A 63 4.53 2.40 -18.52
C ARG A 63 4.37 3.19 -17.22
N PHE A 64 3.40 2.78 -16.40
CA PHE A 64 3.26 3.32 -15.05
C PHE A 64 4.27 2.64 -14.12
N VAL A 65 5.19 3.45 -13.59
CA VAL A 65 6.22 3.01 -12.65
C VAL A 65 5.98 3.59 -11.27
N LYS A 66 6.25 2.76 -10.26
CA LYS A 66 6.28 3.18 -8.86
C LYS A 66 7.64 3.77 -8.56
N ASP A 67 7.77 5.08 -8.80
CA ASP A 67 9.01 5.80 -8.54
C ASP A 67 9.24 5.94 -7.03
N LEU A 68 10.19 5.17 -6.50
CA LEU A 68 10.50 5.13 -5.08
C LEU A 68 11.29 6.35 -4.62
N SER A 69 11.83 7.18 -5.53
CA SER A 69 12.52 8.42 -5.15
C SER A 69 11.57 9.42 -4.48
N GLN A 70 10.26 9.29 -4.72
CA GLN A 70 9.22 10.07 -4.03
C GLN A 70 9.06 9.67 -2.56
N ILE A 71 9.62 8.53 -2.15
CA ILE A 71 9.54 7.98 -0.81
C ILE A 71 10.93 8.08 -0.18
N SER A 72 11.23 9.21 0.46
CA SER A 72 12.51 9.42 1.15
C SER A 72 12.50 8.87 2.59
N GLY A 73 13.61 8.35 3.11
CA GLY A 73 13.75 7.94 4.52
C GLY A 73 14.25 6.50 4.74
N TYR A 74 15.06 6.29 5.77
CA TYR A 74 15.83 5.04 6.00
C TYR A 74 15.05 3.89 6.67
N TYR A 75 13.78 4.10 7.06
CA TYR A 75 12.99 3.12 7.82
C TYR A 75 11.59 2.90 7.25
N ARG A 76 11.44 2.96 5.93
CA ARG A 76 10.15 2.78 5.25
C ARG A 76 10.04 1.41 4.59
N ILE A 77 8.98 0.67 4.88
CA ILE A 77 8.65 -0.57 4.17
C ILE A 77 7.56 -0.27 3.14
N ILE A 78 7.85 -0.60 1.87
CA ILE A 78 6.90 -0.44 0.77
C ILE A 78 6.18 -1.77 0.53
N ILE A 79 4.89 -1.80 0.83
CA ILE A 79 4.06 -2.97 0.53
C ILE A 79 3.48 -2.80 -0.88
N ARG A 80 3.93 -3.65 -1.80
CA ARG A 80 3.31 -3.79 -3.12
C ARG A 80 2.03 -4.61 -2.97
N TYR A 81 0.89 -3.94 -2.99
CA TYR A 81 -0.41 -4.60 -2.94
C TYR A 81 -0.97 -4.75 -4.36
N PRO A 82 -1.11 -5.97 -4.90
CA PRO A 82 -1.88 -6.20 -6.12
C PRO A 82 -3.36 -6.00 -5.81
N ILE A 83 -3.98 -5.06 -6.50
CA ILE A 83 -5.42 -4.87 -6.48
C ILE A 83 -5.93 -5.54 -7.76
N SER A 84 -6.27 -6.82 -7.64
CA SER A 84 -6.88 -7.65 -8.69
C SER A 84 -8.19 -8.20 -8.18
#